data_AF-A0A8T3T9D7-F1
#
_entry.id   AF-A0A8T3T9D7-F1
#
_cell.length_a   1.000
_cell.length_b   1.000
_cell.length_c   1.000
_cell.angle_alpha   90.00
_cell.angle_beta   90.00
_cell.angle_gamma   90.00
#
_symmetry.space_group_name_H-M   'P 1'
#
loop_
_entity.id
_entity.type
_entity.pdbx_description
1 polymer ?
#
loop_
_entity_poly.entity_id
_entity_poly.type
_entity_poly.pdbx_seq_one_letter_code
_entity_poly.pdbx_strand_id
1 'polypeptide(L)' 'MAPDLRAIPRRELVTLLAYAEAGSHKAAAHRLGISESACRQRISQLMRRVGSRNAAQAVWRLRQHLEAEPQLV' A
#
# COMPACT_ATOMS: atom_id res chain seq x y z
N MET A 1 14.19 -11.98 -0.58
CA MET A 1 13.11 -12.44 0.31
C MET A 1 11.84 -11.68 -0.06
N ALA A 2 10.78 -12.37 -0.46
CA ALA A 2 9.49 -11.73 -0.71
C ALA A 2 8.90 -11.21 0.62
N PRO A 3 8.30 -10.01 0.66
CA PRO A 3 7.60 -9.55 1.85
C PRO A 3 6.41 -10.46 2.15
N ASP A 4 6.30 -10.93 3.39
CA ASP A 4 5.11 -11.64 3.87
C ASP A 4 3.96 -10.64 3.98
N LEU A 5 3.03 -10.69 3.02
CA LEU A 5 1.87 -9.82 2.98
C LEU A 5 0.96 -9.99 4.21
N ARG A 6 0.95 -11.18 4.84
CA ARG A 6 0.13 -11.47 6.02
C ARG A 6 0.64 -10.74 7.26
N ALA A 7 1.92 -10.35 7.27
CA ALA A 7 2.53 -9.53 8.30
C ALA A 7 2.33 -8.01 8.08
N ILE A 8 1.77 -7.59 6.94
CA ILE A 8 1.51 -6.18 6.65
C ILE A 8 0.16 -5.78 7.24
N PRO A 9 0.09 -4.71 8.05
CA PRO A 9 -1.19 -4.24 8.59
C PRO A 9 -2.19 -3.91 7.49
N ARG A 10 -3.41 -4.42 7.59
CA ARG A 10 -4.50 -4.19 6.60
C ARG A 10 -4.69 -2.72 6.26
N ARG A 11 -4.59 -1.82 7.25
CA ARG A 11 -4.67 -0.36 7.05
C ARG A 11 -3.60 0.19 6.12
N GLU A 12 -2.39 -0.36 6.13
CA GLU A 12 -1.29 0.05 5.27
C GLU A 12 -1.54 -0.42 3.83
N LEU A 13 -1.97 -1.68 3.66
CA LEU A 13 -2.38 -2.25 2.37
C LEU A 13 -3.51 -1.45 1.72
N VAL A 14 -4.60 -1.21 2.47
CA VAL A 14 -5.75 -0.42 2.01
C VAL A 14 -5.33 1.00 1.62
N THR A 15 -4.40 1.62 2.37
CA THR A 15 -3.91 2.96 2.04
C THR A 15 -3.15 2.97 0.72
N LEU A 16 -2.31 1.97 0.47
CA LEU A 16 -1.57 1.86 -0.79
C LEU A 16 -2.48 1.57 -1.98
N LEU A 17 -3.50 0.72 -1.81
CA LEU A 17 -4.49 0.43 -2.86
C LEU A 17 -5.31 1.69 -3.20
N ALA A 18 -5.80 2.41 -2.19
CA ALA A 18 -6.49 3.68 -2.41
C ALA A 18 -5.60 4.72 -3.11
N TYR A 19 -4.31 4.76 -2.79
CA TYR A 19 -3.34 5.58 -3.51
C TYR A 19 -3.18 5.14 -4.98
N ALA A 20 -3.08 3.84 -5.25
CA ALA A 20 -2.96 3.31 -6.60
C ALA A 20 -4.16 3.68 -7.48
N GLU A 21 -5.36 3.64 -6.91
CA GLU A 21 -6.60 4.01 -7.62
C GLU A 21 -6.78 5.52 -7.79
N ALA A 22 -6.39 6.31 -6.79
CA ALA A 22 -6.64 7.74 -6.77
C ALA A 22 -5.52 8.58 -7.40
N GLY A 23 -4.31 8.02 -7.54
CA GLY A 23 -3.14 8.67 -8.14
C GLY A 23 -2.48 9.75 -7.27
N SER A 24 -2.99 10.03 -6.06
CA SER A 24 -2.37 11.01 -5.14
C SER A 24 -2.65 10.71 -3.67
N HIS A 25 -1.74 11.16 -2.80
CA HIS A 25 -1.87 11.02 -1.34
C HIS A 25 -3.11 11.75 -0.80
N LYS A 26 -3.36 12.97 -1.31
CA LYS A 26 -4.51 13.79 -0.91
C LYS A 26 -5.84 13.12 -1.26
N ALA A 27 -5.98 12.61 -2.49
CA ALA A 27 -7.20 11.94 -2.92
C ALA A 27 -7.42 10.60 -2.19
N ALA A 28 -6.36 9.83 -1.95
CA ALA A 28 -6.44 8.62 -1.15
C ALA A 28 -6.83 8.89 0.30
N ALA A 29 -6.25 9.93 0.91
CA ALA A 29 -6.58 10.35 2.28
C ALA A 29 -8.05 10.78 2.40
N HIS A 30 -8.54 11.56 1.42
CA HIS A 30 -9.94 11.96 1.34
C HIS A 30 -10.87 10.75 1.23
N ARG A 31 -10.57 9.79 0.35
CA ARG A 31 -11.36 8.54 0.20
C ARG A 31 -11.42 7.71 1.49
N LEU A 32 -10.33 7.70 2.26
CA LEU A 32 -10.22 6.90 3.48
C LEU A 32 -10.67 7.64 4.75
N GLY A 33 -11.09 8.90 4.65
CA GLY A 33 -11.48 9.71 5.81
C GLY A 33 -10.32 9.94 6.81
N ILE A 34 -9.08 10.04 6.32
CA ILE A 34 -7.89 10.29 7.15
C ILE A 34 -7.15 11.55 6.73
N SER A 35 -6.21 12.01 7.56
CA SER A 35 -5.32 13.11 7.16
C SER A 35 -4.31 12.68 6.10
N GLU A 36 -3.89 13.62 5.25
CA GLU A 36 -2.85 13.37 4.24
C GLU A 36 -1.52 12.93 4.88
N SER A 37 -1.19 13.48 6.06
CA SER A 37 -0.01 13.07 6.83
C SER A 37 -0.10 11.60 7.28
N ALA A 38 -1.27 11.16 7.76
CA ALA A 38 -1.48 9.75 8.12
C ALA A 38 -1.40 8.83 6.90
N CYS A 39 -1.90 9.27 5.75
CA CYS A 39 -1.77 8.55 4.47
C CYS A 39 -0.29 8.37 4.08
N ARG A 40 0.49 9.45 4.05
CA ARG A 40 1.93 9.42 3.75
C ARG A 40 2.72 8.55 4.73
N GLN A 41 2.40 8.62 6.02
CA GLN A 41 3.04 7.80 7.05
C GLN A 41 2.79 6.31 6.81
N ARG A 42 1.54 5.91 6.56
CA ARG A 42 1.18 4.51 6.30
C ARG A 42 1.84 3.96 5.04
N ILE A 43 1.85 4.74 3.95
CA ILE A 43 2.53 4.36 2.71
C ILE A 43 4.05 4.23 2.95
N SER A 44 4.65 5.15 3.71
CA SER A 44 6.08 5.08 4.04
C SER A 44 6.45 3.86 4.89
N GLN A 45 5.60 3.49 5.85
CA GLN A 45 5.77 2.26 6.65
C GLN A 45 5.67 1.02 5.76
N LEU A 46 4.66 0.97 4.88
CA LEU A 46 4.50 -0.13 3.94
C LEU A 46 5.71 -0.26 3.03
N MET A 47 6.16 0.85 2.41
CA MET A 47 7.32 0.86 1.51
C MET A 47 8.56 0.25 2.17
N ARG A 48 8.81 0.57 3.45
CA ARG A 48 9.92 -0.03 4.21
C ARG A 48 9.76 -1.53 4.40
N ARG A 49 8.55 -2.02 4.69
CA ARG A 49 8.26 -3.45 4.85
C ARG A 49 8.43 -4.23 3.55
N VAL A 50 8.01 -3.66 2.42
CA VAL A 50 8.08 -4.33 1.10
C VAL A 50 9.36 -4.03 0.33
N GLY A 51 10.33 -3.34 0.94
CA GLY A 51 11.60 -3.00 0.30
C GLY A 51 11.44 -2.16 -0.98
N SER A 52 10.51 -1.20 -0.96
CA SER A 52 10.23 -0.32 -2.11
C SER A 52 10.78 1.09 -1.90
N ARG A 53 11.28 1.67 -2.99
CA ARG A 53 11.87 3.02 -3.02
C ARG A 53 10.84 4.12 -3.23
N ASN A 54 9.68 3.78 -3.81
CA ASN A 54 8.57 4.69 -4.04
C ASN A 54 7.24 3.92 -4.05
N ALA A 55 6.14 4.68 -3.99
CA ALA A 55 4.80 4.13 -3.89
C ALA A 55 4.41 3.31 -5.15
N ALA A 56 4.86 3.72 -6.34
CA ALA A 56 4.60 2.98 -7.58
C ALA A 56 5.24 1.59 -7.56
N GLN A 57 6.49 1.49 -7.09
CA GLN A 57 7.17 0.20 -6.91
C GLN A 57 6.47 -0.66 -5.85
N ALA A 58 5.97 -0.05 -4.77
CA ALA A 58 5.22 -0.78 -3.76
C ALA A 58 3.91 -1.34 -4.30
N VAL A 59 3.18 -0.56 -5.12
CA VAL A 59 1.96 -1.02 -5.82
C VAL A 59 2.28 -2.17 -6.76
N TRP A 60 3.34 -2.04 -7.58
CA TRP A 60 3.74 -3.09 -8.50
C TRP A 60 4.06 -4.41 -7.76
N ARG A 61 4.88 -4.34 -6.71
CA ARG A 61 5.21 -5.53 -5.89
C ARG A 61 3.96 -6.15 -5.26
N LEU A 62 3.06 -5.33 -4.74
CA LEU A 62 1.83 -5.81 -4.12
C LEU A 62 0.94 -6.55 -5.13
N ARG A 63 0.76 -6.00 -6.34
CA ARG A 63 -0.02 -6.65 -7.40
C ARG A 63 0.57 -7.99 -7.81
N GLN A 64 1.89 -8.07 -7.99
CA GLN A 64 2.57 -9.33 -8.31
C GLN A 64 2.34 -10.41 -7.25
N HIS A 65 2.23 -10.03 -5.96
CA HIS A 65 1.92 -10.98 -4.90
C HIS A 65 0.44 -11.40 -4.87
N LEU A 66 -0.50 -10.48 -5.11
CA LEU A 66 -1.93 -10.82 -5.19
C LEU A 66 -2.23 -11.74 -6.39
N GLU A 67 -1.54 -11.55 -7.51
CA GLU A 67 -1.64 -12.42 -8.69
C GLU A 67 -1.01 -13.80 -8.43
N ALA A 68 0.03 -13.87 -7.59
CA ALA A 68 0.68 -15.13 -7.21
C ALA A 68 -0.07 -15.92 -6.12
N GLU A 69 -0.85 -15.24 -5.26
CA GLU A 69 -1.65 -15.85 -4.19
C GLU A 69 -3.12 -15.37 -4.26
N PRO A 70 -3.94 -15.90 -5.20
CA PRO A 70 -5.31 -15.42 -5.42
C PRO A 70 -6.27 -15.66 -4.23
N GLN A 71 -5.87 -16.47 -3.24
CA GLN A 71 -6.65 -16.81 -2.05
C GLN A 71 -6.63 -15.76 -0.92
N LEU A 72 -6.02 -14.59 -1.12
CA LEU A 72 -5.83 -13.54 -0.10
C LEU A 72 -6.77 -12.32 -0.27
N VAL A 73 -7.71 -12.36 -1.22
CA VAL A 73 -8.70 -11.31 -1.48
C VAL A 73 -10.10 -11.75 -1.04
#